data_AF-A0A7K7JQS6-F1
#
_entry.id   AF-A0A7K7JQS6-F1
#
_cell.length_a   1.000
_cell.length_b   1.000
_cell.length_c   1.000
_cell.angle_alpha   90.00
_cell.angle_beta   90.00
_cell.angle_gamma   90.00
#
_symmetry.space_group_name_H-M   'P 1'
#
loop_
_entity.id
_entity.type
_entity.pdbx_description
1 polymer ?
#
loop_
_entity_poly.entity_id
_entity_poly.type
_entity_poly.pdbx_seq_one_letter_code
_entity_poly.pdbx_strand_id
1 'polypeptide(L)'
;MDVTISQFILEEFDVNCSLLDRLHETFLESSSLPFLGFDGPYCNATTDQIGTCWPRTSAGELVERPCPEFFNGIKYNTTRNAYRECLGNGTWASKINYSQCEPILDDKRKYALHYKIALIINYLGHCISVGALIIAFMLFLCLRSIRCLRNIIHWNLITTFILRNVMWFLLQMIDHNIHESNEPWCRCITTVYNYFVVTNFFWMFVEGCYLHTAIVMTYSTDKLRKWVFLFIGWC
;
A
#
# COMPACT_ATOMS: atom_id res chain seq x y z
N MET A 1 -20.80 -28.83 3.35
CA MET A 1 -19.94 -27.73 3.84
C MET A 1 -18.51 -28.26 3.91
N ASP A 2 -17.99 -28.81 2.79
CA ASP A 2 -16.91 -29.81 2.83
C ASP A 2 -15.87 -29.62 1.72
N VAL A 3 -15.64 -28.36 1.31
CA VAL A 3 -14.62 -28.01 0.29
C VAL A 3 -13.57 -27.05 0.88
N THR A 4 -13.95 -26.27 1.89
CA THR A 4 -13.08 -25.25 2.51
C THR A 4 -12.07 -25.83 3.51
N ILE A 5 -12.37 -26.96 4.17
CA ILE A 5 -11.47 -27.57 5.16
C ILE A 5 -10.28 -28.26 4.47
N SER A 6 -10.49 -28.85 3.30
CA SER A 6 -9.44 -29.49 2.48
C SER A 6 -8.43 -28.48 1.95
N GLN A 7 -8.90 -27.27 1.59
CA GLN A 7 -8.02 -26.15 1.20
C GLN A 7 -7.24 -25.59 2.40
N PHE A 8 -7.87 -25.49 3.58
CA PHE A 8 -7.22 -24.94 4.77
C PHE A 8 -6.11 -25.84 5.33
N ILE A 9 -6.24 -27.17 5.22
CA ILE A 9 -5.19 -28.11 5.67
C ILE A 9 -3.97 -28.12 4.71
N LEU A 10 -4.17 -27.74 3.44
CA LEU A 10 -3.13 -27.72 2.42
C LEU A 10 -2.21 -26.49 2.47
N GLU A 11 -2.61 -25.39 3.10
CA GLU A 11 -1.80 -24.17 3.23
C GLU A 11 -0.77 -24.24 4.38
N GLU A 12 -0.94 -25.13 5.37
CA GLU A 12 -0.19 -25.07 6.64
C GLU A 12 0.80 -26.23 6.87
N PHE A 13 0.88 -27.18 5.93
CA PHE A 13 1.89 -28.24 5.94
C PHE A 13 2.69 -28.19 4.64
N ASP A 14 4.03 -28.20 4.74
CA ASP A 14 4.94 -28.62 3.65
C ASP A 14 4.66 -30.10 3.33
N VAL A 15 3.49 -30.38 2.74
CA VAL A 15 3.09 -31.72 2.38
C VAL A 15 4.00 -32.15 1.24
N ASN A 16 4.96 -33.01 1.58
CA ASN A 16 5.80 -33.69 0.60
C ASN A 16 4.90 -34.29 -0.49
N CYS A 17 5.19 -34.02 -1.76
CA CYS A 17 4.35 -34.41 -2.90
C CYS A 17 4.00 -35.91 -2.89
N SER A 18 4.89 -36.74 -2.35
CA SER A 18 4.67 -38.17 -2.12
C SER A 18 3.58 -38.53 -1.11
N LEU A 19 3.30 -37.68 -0.12
CA LEU A 19 2.18 -37.84 0.82
C LEU A 19 0.87 -37.41 0.19
N LEU A 20 0.88 -36.33 -0.60
CA LEU A 20 -0.28 -35.86 -1.33
C LEU A 20 -0.76 -36.90 -2.37
N ASP A 21 0.20 -37.55 -3.03
CA ASP A 21 -0.04 -38.65 -3.96
C ASP A 21 -0.72 -39.85 -3.27
N ARG A 22 -0.22 -40.26 -2.09
CA ARG A 22 -0.86 -41.34 -1.30
C ARG A 22 -2.26 -40.99 -0.82
N LEU A 23 -2.48 -39.74 -0.39
CA LEU A 23 -3.81 -39.28 0.01
C LEU A 23 -4.79 -39.31 -1.17
N HIS A 24 -4.32 -38.96 -2.37
CA HIS A 24 -5.12 -39.04 -3.58
C HIS A 24 -5.48 -40.49 -3.96
N GLU A 25 -4.52 -41.42 -3.87
CA GLU A 25 -4.80 -42.85 -4.07
C GLU A 25 -5.82 -43.39 -3.07
N THR A 26 -5.69 -43.03 -1.78
CA THR A 26 -6.64 -43.46 -0.73
C THR A 26 -8.05 -42.94 -1.00
N PHE A 27 -8.17 -41.73 -1.54
CA PHE A 27 -9.45 -41.14 -1.96
C PHE A 27 -10.03 -41.86 -3.19
N LEU A 28 -9.23 -42.18 -4.20
CA LEU A 28 -9.68 -42.91 -5.39
C LEU A 28 -10.16 -44.34 -5.04
N GLU A 29 -9.47 -45.00 -4.11
CA GLU A 29 -9.81 -46.34 -3.62
C GLU A 29 -11.20 -46.37 -2.95
N SER A 30 -11.62 -45.27 -2.32
CA SER A 30 -12.98 -45.12 -1.75
C SER A 30 -14.08 -44.94 -2.81
N SER A 31 -13.73 -44.59 -4.05
CA SER A 31 -14.68 -44.22 -5.11
C SER A 31 -15.08 -45.35 -6.06
N SER A 32 -14.66 -46.60 -5.83
CA SER A 32 -15.04 -47.79 -6.63
C SER A 32 -14.76 -47.69 -8.15
N LEU A 33 -13.75 -46.91 -8.55
CA LEU A 33 -13.16 -47.03 -9.88
C LEU A 33 -12.20 -48.23 -9.89
N PRO A 34 -12.15 -49.03 -10.97
CA PRO A 34 -11.20 -50.14 -11.06
C PRO A 34 -9.80 -49.57 -10.87
N PHE A 35 -9.00 -50.24 -10.04
CA PHE A 35 -7.56 -50.01 -9.96
C PHE A 35 -7.03 -49.93 -11.39
N LEU A 36 -6.61 -48.73 -11.84
CA LEU A 36 -5.57 -48.62 -12.86
C LEU A 36 -4.30 -49.12 -12.18
N GLY A 37 -4.21 -50.45 -12.01
CA GLY A 37 -2.93 -51.08 -11.77
C GLY A 37 -2.01 -50.57 -12.86
N PHE A 38 -0.90 -49.96 -12.47
CA PHE A 38 0.12 -49.50 -13.41
C PHE A 38 0.76 -50.74 -14.06
N ASP A 39 0.06 -51.38 -15.00
CA ASP A 39 0.56 -52.47 -15.82
C ASP A 39 1.42 -51.86 -16.93
N GLY A 40 2.59 -51.37 -16.55
CA GLY A 40 3.53 -50.73 -17.46
C GLY A 40 4.50 -49.74 -16.79
N PRO A 41 5.41 -49.13 -17.58
CA PRO A 41 6.25 -48.05 -17.09
C PRO A 41 5.38 -46.87 -16.62
N TYR A 42 5.77 -46.23 -15.52
CA TYR A 42 5.06 -45.08 -14.94
C TYR A 42 6.07 -44.04 -14.46
N CYS A 43 5.64 -42.78 -14.41
CA CYS A 43 6.42 -41.68 -13.86
C CYS A 43 6.14 -41.51 -12.37
N ASN A 44 7.20 -41.39 -11.55
CA ASN A 44 7.07 -41.19 -10.10
C ASN A 44 6.58 -39.79 -9.73
N ALA A 45 5.93 -39.65 -8.57
CA ALA A 45 5.54 -38.35 -8.05
C ALA A 45 6.77 -37.46 -7.80
N THR A 46 6.77 -36.23 -8.34
CA THR A 46 7.89 -35.29 -8.21
C THR A 46 7.40 -33.85 -8.05
N THR A 47 8.13 -33.06 -7.25
CA THR A 47 7.93 -31.62 -7.15
C THR A 47 8.86 -30.91 -8.15
N ASP A 48 8.35 -29.90 -8.84
CA ASP A 48 9.17 -29.05 -9.71
C ASP A 48 9.92 -27.93 -8.94
N GLN A 49 10.67 -27.10 -9.66
CA GLN A 49 11.43 -25.97 -9.08
C GLN A 49 10.53 -24.82 -8.59
N ILE A 50 9.25 -24.83 -8.93
CA ILE A 50 8.26 -23.80 -8.63
C ILE A 50 7.39 -24.21 -7.41
N GLY A 51 7.48 -25.47 -6.99
CA GLY A 51 6.70 -26.03 -5.89
C GLY A 51 5.42 -26.76 -6.32
N THR A 52 5.17 -26.93 -7.63
CA THR A 52 4.00 -27.70 -8.10
C THR A 52 4.27 -29.20 -7.98
N CYS A 53 3.32 -29.92 -7.36
CA CYS A 53 3.37 -31.36 -7.20
C CYS A 53 2.78 -32.09 -8.41
N TRP A 54 3.61 -32.92 -9.05
CA TRP A 54 3.21 -33.83 -10.12
C TRP A 54 3.00 -35.23 -9.53
N PRO A 55 1.77 -35.79 -9.59
CA PRO A 55 1.45 -37.09 -9.01
C PRO A 55 2.05 -38.23 -9.85
N ARG A 56 1.94 -39.47 -9.36
CA ARG A 56 2.31 -40.64 -10.16
C ARG A 56 1.38 -40.75 -11.39
N THR A 57 1.93 -41.10 -12.54
CA THR A 57 1.17 -41.14 -13.80
C THR A 57 1.65 -42.23 -14.74
N SER A 58 0.74 -42.86 -15.51
CA SER A 58 1.05 -43.87 -16.51
C SER A 58 1.93 -43.32 -17.62
N ALA A 59 2.80 -44.15 -18.20
CA ALA A 59 3.52 -43.77 -19.41
C ALA A 59 2.57 -43.46 -20.57
N GLY A 60 2.80 -42.33 -21.25
CA GLY A 60 2.00 -41.84 -22.38
C GLY A 60 0.85 -40.89 -22.00
N GLU A 61 0.64 -40.61 -20.72
CA GLU A 61 -0.42 -39.70 -20.27
C GLU A 61 0.06 -38.26 -20.05
N LEU A 62 -0.86 -37.32 -20.27
CA LEU A 62 -0.68 -35.90 -20.01
C LEU A 62 -1.41 -35.52 -18.72
N VAL A 63 -0.69 -34.94 -17.77
CA VAL A 63 -1.24 -34.46 -16.50
C VAL A 63 -1.43 -32.96 -16.54
N GLU A 64 -2.56 -32.50 -16.01
CA GLU A 64 -2.81 -31.08 -15.78
C GLU A 64 -2.85 -30.73 -14.29
N ARG A 65 -2.30 -29.56 -13.95
CA ARG A 65 -2.35 -28.97 -12.62
C ARG A 65 -2.66 -27.48 -12.73
N PRO A 66 -3.40 -26.88 -11.78
CA PRO A 66 -3.60 -25.44 -11.79
C PRO A 66 -2.25 -24.71 -11.68
N CYS A 67 -2.14 -23.54 -12.31
CA CYS A 67 -0.96 -22.68 -12.17
C CYS A 67 -0.74 -22.29 -10.69
N PRO A 68 0.51 -22.07 -10.25
CA PRO A 68 0.81 -21.68 -8.87
C PRO A 68 0.21 -20.31 -8.54
N GLU A 69 -0.25 -20.11 -7.30
CA GLU A 69 -0.81 -18.82 -6.88
C GLU A 69 0.23 -17.71 -6.84
N PHE A 70 1.42 -18.04 -6.33
CA PHE A 70 2.54 -17.11 -6.19
C PHE A 70 3.84 -17.77 -6.63
N PHE A 71 4.59 -17.07 -7.48
CA PHE A 71 5.97 -17.44 -7.81
C PHE A 71 6.82 -16.17 -7.83
N ASN A 72 7.94 -16.16 -7.10
CA ASN A 72 8.83 -15.01 -6.93
C ASN A 72 8.11 -13.69 -6.52
N GLY A 73 7.04 -13.78 -5.71
CA GLY A 73 6.27 -12.61 -5.25
C GLY A 73 5.30 -12.02 -6.29
N ILE A 74 5.09 -12.71 -7.41
CA ILE A 74 4.13 -12.34 -8.47
C ILE A 74 2.94 -13.30 -8.39
N LYS A 75 1.73 -12.74 -8.44
CA LYS A 75 0.48 -13.50 -8.42
C LYS A 75 0.11 -13.96 -9.83
N TYR A 76 -0.22 -15.23 -10.00
CA TYR A 76 -0.64 -15.80 -11.29
C TYR A 76 -2.11 -16.20 -11.27
N ASN A 77 -2.68 -16.40 -12.46
CA ASN A 77 -4.06 -16.83 -12.61
C ASN A 77 -4.20 -18.35 -12.42
N THR A 78 -4.80 -18.78 -11.31
CA THR A 78 -5.04 -20.19 -10.96
C THR A 78 -6.15 -20.86 -11.75
N THR A 79 -6.97 -20.11 -12.50
CA THR A 79 -8.03 -20.67 -13.36
C THR A 79 -7.44 -21.41 -14.57
N ARG A 80 -6.18 -21.15 -14.90
CA ARG A 80 -5.47 -21.81 -16.00
C ARG A 80 -4.59 -22.94 -15.48
N ASN A 81 -4.35 -23.93 -16.34
CA ASN A 81 -3.60 -25.14 -15.98
C ASN A 81 -2.23 -25.18 -16.70
N ALA A 82 -1.25 -25.76 -16.02
CA ALA A 82 0.02 -26.20 -16.57
C ALA A 82 -0.04 -27.69 -16.90
N TYR A 83 0.69 -28.09 -17.95
CA TYR A 83 0.68 -29.47 -18.46
C TYR A 83 2.05 -30.11 -18.41
N ARG A 84 2.09 -31.39 -18.01
CA ARG A 84 3.31 -32.21 -18.03
C ARG A 84 3.01 -33.60 -18.56
N GLU A 85 3.85 -34.06 -19.47
CA GLU A 85 3.70 -35.38 -20.11
C GLU A 85 4.62 -36.41 -19.44
N CYS A 86 4.09 -37.59 -19.19
CA CYS A 86 4.88 -38.78 -18.86
C CYS A 86 5.21 -39.51 -20.17
N LEU A 87 6.49 -39.59 -20.53
CA LEU A 87 6.92 -40.23 -21.78
C LEU A 87 6.62 -41.74 -21.72
N GLY A 88 6.47 -42.36 -22.90
CA GLY A 88 6.25 -43.82 -23.06
C GLY A 88 7.27 -44.71 -22.35
N ASN A 89 8.45 -44.18 -22.03
CA ASN A 89 9.53 -44.89 -21.33
C ASN A 89 9.42 -44.83 -19.79
N GLY A 90 8.38 -44.20 -19.22
CA GLY A 90 8.23 -44.03 -17.77
C GLY A 90 9.06 -42.88 -17.18
N THR A 91 9.49 -41.93 -18.01
CA THR A 91 10.27 -40.76 -17.60
C THR A 91 9.50 -39.49 -17.87
N TRP A 92 9.54 -38.52 -16.94
CA TRP A 92 8.92 -37.22 -17.16
C TRP A 92 9.55 -36.48 -18.34
N ALA A 93 8.72 -35.76 -19.11
CA ALA A 93 9.22 -34.81 -20.10
C ALA A 93 10.12 -33.75 -19.44
N SER A 94 11.21 -33.39 -20.12
CA SER A 94 12.19 -32.40 -19.64
C SER A 94 11.60 -30.98 -19.52
N LYS A 95 10.61 -30.66 -20.35
CA LYS A 95 9.96 -29.35 -20.39
C LYS A 95 8.49 -29.47 -19.97
N ILE A 96 8.09 -28.62 -19.03
CA ILE A 96 6.71 -28.45 -18.57
C ILE A 96 6.08 -27.28 -19.33
N ASN A 97 4.82 -27.42 -19.72
CA ASN A 97 4.11 -26.39 -20.48
C ASN A 97 3.35 -25.44 -19.54
N TYR A 98 3.98 -24.31 -19.20
CA TYR A 98 3.37 -23.20 -18.46
C TYR A 98 2.86 -22.07 -19.37
N SER A 99 2.64 -22.32 -20.67
CA SER A 99 2.21 -21.26 -21.62
C SER A 99 0.90 -20.57 -21.23
N GLN A 100 0.07 -21.23 -20.42
CA GLN A 100 -1.20 -20.71 -19.92
C GLN A 100 -1.05 -19.95 -18.60
N CYS A 101 0.09 -20.00 -17.91
CA CYS A 101 0.25 -19.34 -16.62
C CYS A 101 0.63 -17.86 -16.80
N GLU A 102 -0.38 -17.01 -16.94
CA GLU A 102 -0.21 -15.56 -17.09
C GLU A 102 -0.19 -14.85 -15.72
N PRO A 103 0.74 -13.90 -15.50
CA PRO A 103 0.80 -13.13 -14.27
C PRO A 103 -0.29 -12.06 -14.23
N ILE A 104 -0.93 -11.89 -13.07
CA ILE A 104 -1.96 -10.87 -12.82
C ILE A 104 -1.26 -9.54 -12.47
N LEU A 105 -0.84 -8.78 -13.49
CA LEU A 105 -0.19 -7.46 -13.31
C LEU A 105 -1.17 -6.28 -13.17
N ASP A 106 -2.46 -6.51 -13.41
CA ASP A 106 -3.42 -5.42 -13.65
C ASP A 106 -3.70 -4.60 -12.38
N ASP A 107 -3.62 -5.25 -11.22
CA ASP A 107 -3.91 -4.66 -9.91
C ASP A 107 -2.82 -3.66 -9.49
N LYS A 108 -1.56 -4.09 -9.44
CA LYS A 108 -0.42 -3.25 -9.05
C LYS A 108 -0.23 -2.02 -9.96
N ARG A 109 -0.50 -2.15 -11.26
CA ARG A 109 -0.29 -1.07 -12.23
C ARG A 109 -1.38 0.02 -12.15
N LYS A 110 -2.63 -0.36 -11.90
CA LYS A 110 -3.73 0.60 -11.69
C LYS A 110 -3.47 1.47 -10.46
N TYR A 111 -3.11 0.87 -9.33
CA TYR A 111 -2.80 1.63 -8.11
C TYR A 111 -1.62 2.60 -8.29
N ALA A 112 -0.55 2.17 -8.96
CA ALA A 112 0.60 3.03 -9.23
C ALA A 112 0.22 4.25 -10.11
N LEU A 113 -0.66 4.06 -11.09
CA LEU A 113 -1.15 5.16 -11.93
C LEU A 113 -2.03 6.13 -11.14
N HIS A 114 -3.00 5.61 -10.38
CA HIS A 114 -3.88 6.43 -9.53
C HIS A 114 -3.09 7.23 -8.49
N TYR A 115 -2.08 6.62 -7.87
CA TYR A 115 -1.18 7.28 -6.93
C TYR A 115 -0.41 8.44 -7.59
N LYS A 116 0.18 8.21 -8.77
CA LYS A 116 0.91 9.26 -9.51
C LYS A 116 0.01 10.43 -9.88
N ILE A 117 -1.22 10.17 -10.31
CA ILE A 117 -2.19 11.22 -10.64
C ILE A 117 -2.54 12.03 -9.38
N ALA A 118 -2.83 11.37 -8.26
CA ALA A 118 -3.14 12.03 -7.01
C ALA A 118 -1.98 12.92 -6.52
N LEU A 119 -0.73 12.46 -6.66
CA LEU A 119 0.47 13.23 -6.31
C LEU A 119 0.59 14.51 -7.14
N ILE A 120 0.36 14.44 -8.46
CA ILE A 120 0.41 15.60 -9.36
C ILE A 120 -0.65 16.63 -8.98
N ILE A 121 -1.89 16.18 -8.76
CA ILE A 121 -2.99 17.08 -8.37
C ILE A 121 -2.67 17.77 -7.04
N ASN A 122 -2.19 17.01 -6.06
CA ASN A 122 -1.83 17.56 -4.75
C ASN A 122 -0.68 18.59 -4.87
N TYR A 123 0.34 18.29 -5.67
CA TYR A 123 1.45 19.20 -5.93
C TYR A 123 1.00 20.53 -6.54
N LEU A 124 0.15 20.49 -7.58
CA LEU A 124 -0.39 21.70 -8.20
C LEU A 124 -1.22 22.51 -7.20
N GLY A 125 -2.03 21.85 -6.37
CA GLY A 125 -2.81 22.49 -5.31
C GLY A 125 -1.94 23.24 -4.30
N HIS A 126 -0.86 22.63 -3.83
CA HIS A 126 0.09 23.26 -2.91
C HIS A 126 0.83 24.46 -3.55
N CYS A 127 1.23 24.37 -4.82
CA CYS A 127 1.82 25.49 -5.55
C CYS A 127 0.89 26.71 -5.61
N ILE A 128 -0.38 26.49 -5.99
CA ILE A 128 -1.39 27.55 -6.08
C ILE A 128 -1.67 28.14 -4.68
N SER A 129 -1.78 27.28 -3.66
CA SER A 129 -2.00 27.71 -2.28
C SER A 129 -0.89 28.63 -1.78
N VAL A 130 0.37 28.24 -1.96
CA VAL A 130 1.53 29.06 -1.57
C VAL A 130 1.54 30.38 -2.31
N GLY A 131 1.30 30.39 -3.63
CA GLY A 131 1.25 31.61 -4.41
C GLY A 131 0.20 32.59 -3.89
N ALA A 132 -1.03 32.12 -3.65
CA ALA A 132 -2.10 32.94 -3.08
C ALA A 132 -1.77 33.45 -1.68
N LEU A 133 -1.19 32.61 -0.82
CA LEU A 133 -0.79 32.99 0.54
C LEU A 133 0.31 34.04 0.56
N ILE A 134 1.31 33.94 -0.33
CA ILE A 134 2.37 34.95 -0.46
C ILE A 134 1.78 36.29 -0.91
N ILE A 135 0.89 36.28 -1.89
CA ILE A 135 0.21 37.51 -2.35
C ILE A 135 -0.57 38.14 -1.19
N ALA A 136 -1.36 37.35 -0.47
CA ALA A 136 -2.10 37.83 0.70
C ALA A 136 -1.15 38.42 1.76
N PHE A 137 -0.07 37.71 2.09
CA PHE A 137 0.94 38.15 3.05
C PHE A 137 1.56 39.50 2.63
N MET A 138 1.92 39.67 1.36
CA MET A 138 2.46 40.92 0.84
C MET A 138 1.45 42.07 0.90
N LEU A 139 0.18 41.82 0.59
CA LEU A 139 -0.88 42.82 0.71
C LEU A 139 -1.03 43.31 2.17
N PHE A 140 -1.02 42.40 3.13
CA PHE A 140 -1.09 42.75 4.55
C PHE A 140 0.16 43.49 5.06
N LEU A 141 1.35 43.19 4.53
CA LEU A 141 2.59 43.91 4.86
C LEU A 141 2.63 45.33 4.29
N CYS A 142 2.21 45.51 3.03
CA CYS A 142 2.21 46.81 2.37
C CYS A 142 1.23 47.80 3.03
N LEU A 143 0.11 47.31 3.55
CA LEU A 143 -0.92 48.13 4.19
C LEU A 143 -0.61 48.36 5.68
N ARG A 144 0.46 49.13 5.95
CA ARG A 144 0.95 49.50 7.30
C ARG A 144 -0.12 50.09 8.24
N SER A 145 -1.20 50.64 7.69
CA SER A 145 -2.30 51.30 8.39
C SER A 145 -3.23 50.34 9.16
N ILE A 146 -3.25 49.04 8.83
CA ILE A 146 -4.27 48.08 9.35
C ILE A 146 -3.73 47.22 10.51
N ARG A 147 -2.70 47.66 11.26
CA ARG A 147 -2.05 46.86 12.33
C ARG A 147 -2.87 46.80 13.64
N CYS A 148 -4.07 46.22 13.57
CA CYS A 148 -4.97 45.91 14.69
C CYS A 148 -4.73 44.48 15.24
N LEU A 149 -5.28 44.16 16.42
CA LEU A 149 -5.22 42.81 17.02
C LEU A 149 -5.69 41.71 16.04
N ARG A 150 -6.78 41.97 15.32
CA ARG A 150 -7.31 41.10 14.27
C ARG A 150 -6.27 40.80 13.18
N ASN A 151 -5.55 41.82 12.72
CA ASN A 151 -4.53 41.67 11.69
C ASN A 151 -3.30 40.90 12.20
N ILE A 152 -2.96 41.01 13.49
CA ILE A 152 -1.92 40.18 14.11
C ILE A 152 -2.30 38.70 14.08
N ILE A 153 -3.56 38.36 14.42
CA ILE A 153 -4.04 36.98 14.40
C ILE A 153 -4.02 36.41 12.98
N HIS A 154 -4.55 37.16 12.00
CA HIS A 154 -4.51 36.74 10.60
C HIS A 154 -3.08 36.60 10.07
N TRP A 155 -2.14 37.48 10.47
CA TRP A 155 -0.76 37.38 10.02
C TRP A 155 -0.06 36.12 10.56
N ASN A 156 -0.28 35.77 11.83
CA ASN A 156 0.23 34.53 12.40
C ASN A 156 -0.40 33.31 11.71
N LEU A 157 -1.72 33.31 11.49
CA LEU A 157 -2.42 32.24 10.78
C LEU A 157 -1.86 32.02 9.36
N ILE A 158 -1.76 33.09 8.56
CA ILE A 158 -1.19 33.03 7.20
C ILE A 158 0.25 32.51 7.25
N THR A 159 1.04 32.92 8.24
CA THR A 159 2.41 32.43 8.44
C THR A 159 2.42 30.93 8.72
N THR A 160 1.51 30.40 9.56
CA THR A 160 1.43 28.94 9.78
C THR A 160 1.05 28.17 8.51
N PHE A 161 0.18 28.73 7.67
CA PHE A 161 -0.16 28.13 6.39
C PHE A 161 1.03 28.13 5.42
N ILE A 162 1.80 29.22 5.36
CA ILE A 162 3.03 29.28 4.55
C ILE A 162 4.02 28.23 5.05
N LEU A 163 4.29 28.18 6.36
CA LEU A 163 5.22 27.22 6.96
C LEU A 163 4.79 25.78 6.69
N ARG A 164 3.51 25.45 6.89
CA ARG A 164 2.97 24.11 6.61
C ARG A 164 3.16 23.71 5.15
N ASN A 165 2.86 24.60 4.21
CA ASN A 165 3.05 24.32 2.79
C ASN A 165 4.53 24.18 2.40
N VAL A 166 5.41 25.04 2.92
CA VAL A 166 6.87 24.94 2.69
C VAL A 166 7.42 23.62 3.23
N MET A 167 6.99 23.20 4.42
CA MET A 167 7.40 21.91 5.01
C MET A 167 6.90 20.72 4.20
N TRP A 168 5.71 20.81 3.60
CA TRP A 168 5.23 19.79 2.67
C TRP A 168 6.15 19.67 1.44
N PHE A 169 6.59 20.78 0.85
CA PHE A 169 7.58 20.77 -0.24
C PHE A 169 8.93 20.18 0.20
N LEU A 170 9.41 20.52 1.40
CA LEU A 170 10.64 19.94 1.94
C LEU A 170 10.53 18.43 2.10
N LEU A 171 9.38 17.92 2.58
CA LEU A 171 9.13 16.49 2.69
C LEU A 171 9.10 15.81 1.31
N GLN A 172 8.52 16.47 0.31
CA GLN A 172 8.43 15.95 -1.06
C GLN A 172 9.78 16.00 -1.82
N MET A 173 10.67 16.91 -1.44
CA MET A 173 12.02 17.05 -2.00
C MET A 173 12.99 15.98 -1.46
N ILE A 174 12.70 15.40 -0.30
CA ILE A 174 13.49 14.31 0.27
C ILE A 174 13.22 13.04 -0.54
N ASP A 175 14.16 12.72 -1.42
CA ASP A 175 14.12 11.54 -2.26
C ASP A 175 14.32 10.25 -1.43
N HIS A 176 13.74 9.13 -1.91
CA HIS A 176 13.87 7.81 -1.29
C HIS A 176 15.33 7.40 -1.04
N ASN A 177 16.28 7.86 -1.88
CA ASN A 177 17.69 7.52 -1.77
C ASN A 177 18.40 8.14 -0.54
N ILE A 178 17.87 9.21 0.06
CA ILE A 178 18.50 9.86 1.23
C ILE A 178 18.04 9.20 2.55
N HIS A 179 16.91 8.48 2.52
CA HIS A 179 16.29 7.85 3.70
C HIS A 179 17.21 6.82 4.37
N GLU A 180 18.06 6.16 3.59
CA GLU A 180 18.98 5.11 4.07
C GLU A 180 20.24 5.67 4.75
N SER A 181 20.59 6.94 4.49
CA SER A 181 21.86 7.53 4.93
C SER A 181 21.80 8.30 6.25
N ASN A 182 20.66 8.89 6.60
CA ASN A 182 20.54 9.82 7.73
C ASN A 182 19.18 9.70 8.46
N GLU A 183 19.00 8.60 9.19
CA GLU A 183 17.82 8.34 10.02
C GLU A 183 17.42 9.49 10.98
N PRO A 184 18.34 10.16 11.72
CA PRO A 184 17.94 11.22 12.65
C PRO A 184 17.42 12.47 11.93
N TRP A 185 17.93 12.76 10.72
CA TRP A 185 17.49 13.91 9.94
C TRP A 185 16.06 13.74 9.46
N CYS A 186 15.70 12.55 8.97
CA CYS A 186 14.33 12.27 8.58
C CYS A 186 13.37 12.36 9.77
N ARG A 187 13.71 11.77 10.92
CA ARG A 187 12.87 11.85 12.12
C ARG A 187 12.65 13.29 12.58
N CYS A 188 13.69 14.12 12.51
CA CYS A 188 13.62 15.54 12.84
C CYS A 188 12.65 16.27 11.91
N ILE A 189 12.81 16.13 10.58
CA ILE A 189 11.94 16.79 9.60
C ILE A 189 10.49 16.35 9.73
N THR A 190 10.23 15.05 9.90
CA THR A 190 8.87 14.53 10.11
C THR A 190 8.27 15.08 11.40
N THR A 191 9.05 15.19 12.49
CA THR A 191 8.57 15.78 13.75
C THR A 191 8.22 17.25 13.58
N VAL A 192 9.09 18.02 12.91
CA VAL A 192 8.87 19.44 12.61
C VAL A 192 7.63 19.63 11.71
N TYR A 193 7.44 18.78 10.70
CA TYR A 193 6.25 18.79 9.85
C TYR A 193 4.97 18.60 10.68
N ASN A 194 4.94 17.58 11.55
CA ASN A 194 3.78 17.31 12.41
C ASN A 194 3.49 18.48 13.36
N TYR A 195 4.53 19.09 13.92
CA TYR A 195 4.37 20.30 14.74
C TYR A 195 3.67 21.42 13.96
N PHE A 196 4.14 21.75 12.75
CA PHE A 196 3.51 22.81 11.95
C PHE A 196 2.08 22.49 11.51
N VAL A 197 1.74 21.22 11.29
CA VAL A 197 0.36 20.79 11.04
C VAL A 197 -0.53 21.08 12.26
N VAL A 198 -0.08 20.70 13.45
CA VAL A 198 -0.81 20.93 14.72
C VAL A 198 -0.95 22.41 15.02
N THR A 199 0.14 23.18 14.91
CA THR A 199 0.15 24.65 15.05
C THR A 199 -0.82 25.32 14.07
N ASN A 200 -0.93 24.84 12.82
CA ASN A 200 -1.90 25.37 11.85
C ASN A 200 -3.35 25.16 12.32
N PHE A 201 -3.67 23.99 12.88
CA PHE A 201 -4.99 23.74 13.48
C PHE A 201 -5.26 24.61 14.70
N PHE A 202 -4.29 24.78 15.60
CA PHE A 202 -4.44 25.67 16.75
C PHE A 202 -4.65 27.13 16.34
N TRP A 203 -3.96 27.62 15.30
CA TRP A 203 -4.17 28.97 14.81
C TRP A 203 -5.54 29.17 14.14
N MET A 204 -6.05 28.17 13.40
CA MET A 204 -7.43 28.19 12.90
C MET A 204 -8.44 28.22 14.04
N PHE A 205 -8.18 27.46 15.11
CA PHE A 205 -9.00 27.46 16.31
C PHE A 205 -8.97 28.83 17.04
N VAL A 206 -7.78 29.42 17.20
CA VAL A 206 -7.61 30.74 17.83
C VAL A 206 -8.36 31.82 17.06
N GLU A 207 -8.33 31.80 15.72
CA GLU A 207 -9.12 32.71 14.89
C GLU A 207 -10.62 32.54 15.13
N GLY A 208 -11.11 31.29 15.15
CA GLY A 208 -12.51 30.98 15.44
C GLY A 208 -12.96 31.42 16.83
N CYS A 209 -12.16 31.14 17.86
CA CYS A 209 -12.40 31.57 19.24
C CYS A 209 -12.38 33.09 19.37
N TYR A 210 -11.45 33.77 18.69
CA TYR A 210 -11.38 35.22 18.66
C TYR A 210 -12.65 35.83 18.06
N LEU A 211 -13.12 35.30 16.93
CA LEU A 211 -14.34 35.75 16.28
C LEU A 211 -15.58 35.54 17.17
N HIS A 212 -15.72 34.36 17.77
CA HIS A 212 -16.81 34.07 18.71
C HIS A 212 -16.79 35.01 19.92
N THR A 213 -15.62 35.21 20.53
CA THR A 213 -15.47 36.08 21.70
C THR A 213 -15.74 37.55 21.36
N ALA A 214 -15.34 38.00 20.17
CA ALA A 214 -15.63 39.36 19.72
C ALA A 214 -17.13 39.61 19.53
N ILE A 215 -17.90 38.60 19.13
CA ILE A 215 -19.35 38.68 18.95
C ILE A 215 -20.07 38.64 20.31
N VAL A 216 -19.70 37.72 21.20
CA VAL A 216 -20.41 37.51 22.47
C VAL A 216 -20.00 38.52 23.56
N MET A 217 -18.72 38.90 23.60
CA MET A 217 -18.13 39.69 24.70
C MET A 217 -17.58 41.02 24.19
N THR A 218 -18.42 41.79 23.48
CA THR A 218 -18.09 43.06 22.81
C THR A 218 -17.42 44.10 23.72
N TYR A 219 -17.66 44.09 25.04
CA TYR A 219 -17.10 45.06 25.99
C TYR A 219 -15.83 44.58 26.73
N SER A 220 -15.44 43.30 26.64
CA SER A 220 -14.33 42.71 27.43
C SER A 220 -13.11 42.32 26.59
N THR A 221 -13.18 42.47 25.27
CA THR A 221 -12.08 42.15 24.34
C THR A 221 -10.83 43.01 24.57
N ASP A 222 -10.97 44.25 25.06
CA ASP A 222 -9.83 45.10 25.43
C ASP A 222 -9.08 44.62 26.68
N LYS A 223 -9.74 43.85 27.57
CA LYS A 223 -9.11 43.26 28.75
C LYS A 223 -8.48 41.89 28.48
N LEU A 224 -8.79 41.26 27.34
CA LEU A 224 -8.19 39.98 26.98
C LEU A 224 -6.72 40.18 26.59
N ARG A 225 -5.84 39.56 27.38
CA ARG A 225 -4.39 39.68 27.25
C ARG A 225 -3.96 39.01 25.95
N LYS A 226 -3.60 39.80 24.93
CA LYS A 226 -3.14 39.37 23.60
C LYS A 226 -2.13 38.21 23.63
N TRP A 227 -1.29 38.19 24.67
CA TRP A 227 -0.32 37.13 24.95
C TRP A 227 -0.93 35.73 25.13
N VAL A 228 -2.14 35.61 25.68
CA VAL A 228 -2.79 34.31 25.91
C VAL A 228 -3.12 33.63 24.58
N PHE A 229 -3.68 34.37 23.61
CA PHE A 229 -3.96 33.84 22.28
C PHE A 229 -2.70 33.46 21.49
N LEU A 230 -1.62 34.26 21.64
CA LEU A 230 -0.32 33.93 21.05
C LEU A 230 0.26 32.65 21.65
N PHE A 231 0.16 32.48 22.98
CA PHE A 231 0.66 31.28 23.64
C PHE A 231 -0.12 30.04 23.20
N ILE A 232 -1.46 30.12 23.14
CA ILE A 232 -2.31 29.00 22.70
C ILE A 232 -2.04 28.61 21.24
N GLY A 233 -1.79 29.58 20.36
CA GLY A 233 -1.53 29.29 18.95
C GLY A 233 -0.18 28.64 18.68
N TRP A 234 0.84 28.93 19.49
CA TRP A 234 2.22 28.46 19.28
C TRP A 234 2.65 27.34 20.27
N CYS A 235 1.78 26.92 21.19
CA CYS A 235 1.97 25.71 21.98
C CYS A 235 1.55 24.47 21.18
#